data_AF-A0A3B9WN83-F1
#
_entry.id   AF-A0A3B9WN83-F1
#
_cell.length_a   1.000
_cell.length_b   1.000
_cell.length_c   1.000
_cell.angle_alpha   90.00
_cell.angle_beta   90.00
_cell.angle_gamma   90.00
#
_symmetry.space_group_name_H-M   'P 1'
#
loop_
_entity.id
_entity.type
_entity.pdbx_description
1 polymer ?
#
loop_
_entity_poly.entity_id
_entity_poly.type
_entity_poly.pdbx_seq_one_letter_code
_entity_poly.pdbx_strand_id
1 'polypeptide(L)'
;LFRSPSALTMALVISGLPTVRFVFEGFLPRSGSDRSRQIDEIATEMRTVVLYEAPHRLEKTLDDLETACGAMRRVVLARELTKLHEEMWRGTLHDAVKYAQTTEPRGEYVVILEGAKPPAPPTDEEINDALRDELKNGSSKKDAAAKVAAKYGIQKRHVYELALMLK
;
A
#
# COMPACT_ATOMS: atom_id res chain seq x y z
N LEU A 1 1.52 8.46 24.59
CA LEU A 1 1.55 7.01 24.42
C LEU A 1 0.14 6.53 24.63
N PHE A 2 -0.54 6.05 23.57
CA PHE A 2 -1.79 5.30 23.61
C PHE A 2 -1.65 4.28 24.75
N ARG A 3 -2.27 4.58 25.90
CA ARG A 3 -2.00 3.85 27.14
C ARG A 3 -2.77 2.54 27.21
N SER A 4 -3.67 2.30 26.26
CA SER A 4 -4.43 1.05 26.19
C SER A 4 -3.87 0.12 25.10
N PRO A 5 -3.49 -1.12 25.45
CA PRO A 5 -3.18 -2.17 24.48
C PRO A 5 -4.31 -2.44 23.47
N SER A 6 -5.55 -2.03 23.77
CA SER A 6 -6.73 -2.29 22.95
C SER A 6 -7.01 -1.26 21.86
N ALA A 7 -6.32 -0.11 21.86
CA ALA A 7 -6.68 1.00 20.99
C ALA A 7 -6.49 0.69 19.50
N LEU A 8 -5.40 0.00 19.15
CA LEU A 8 -5.18 -0.49 17.79
C LEU A 8 -6.32 -1.40 17.34
N THR A 9 -6.68 -2.38 18.16
CA THR A 9 -7.69 -3.38 17.80
C THR A 9 -9.06 -2.72 17.64
N MET A 10 -9.41 -1.80 18.55
CA MET A 10 -10.66 -1.05 18.47
C MET A 10 -10.69 -0.23 17.18
N ALA A 11 -9.68 0.61 16.96
CA ALA A 11 -9.56 1.47 15.78
C ALA A 11 -9.61 0.67 14.47
N LEU A 12 -8.95 -0.50 14.41
CA LEU A 12 -8.97 -1.40 13.27
C LEU A 12 -10.36 -1.98 13.02
N VAL A 13 -11.05 -2.47 14.05
CA VAL A 13 -12.40 -3.05 13.93
C VAL A 13 -13.40 -2.02 13.41
N ILE A 14 -13.31 -0.78 13.90
CA ILE A 14 -14.25 0.29 13.50
C ILE A 14 -13.82 1.01 12.22
N SER A 15 -12.62 0.76 11.68
CA SER A 15 -12.09 1.44 10.49
C SER A 15 -12.96 1.29 9.24
N GLY A 16 -13.58 0.12 9.07
CA GLY A 16 -14.25 -0.27 7.83
C GLY A 16 -13.30 -0.77 6.73
N LEU A 17 -12.01 -0.93 7.05
CA LEU A 17 -11.02 -1.56 6.17
C LEU A 17 -10.92 -3.07 6.44
N PRO A 18 -10.38 -3.88 5.50
CA PRO A 18 -10.20 -5.31 5.73
C PRO A 18 -9.35 -5.59 6.99
N THR A 19 -9.88 -6.41 7.91
CA THR A 19 -9.24 -6.66 9.22
C THR A 19 -8.74 -8.11 9.39
N VAL A 20 -8.99 -8.99 8.42
CA VAL A 20 -8.64 -10.43 8.51
C VAL A 20 -7.13 -10.64 8.66
N ARG A 21 -6.33 -9.86 7.92
CA ARG A 21 -4.87 -9.80 8.05
C ARG A 21 -4.46 -8.34 7.93
N PHE A 22 -3.61 -7.91 8.85
CA PHE A 22 -3.05 -6.56 8.87
C PHE A 22 -1.58 -6.63 9.29
N VAL A 23 -0.86 -5.54 9.05
CA VAL A 23 0.52 -5.33 9.51
C VAL A 23 0.51 -4.16 10.48
N PHE A 24 1.24 -4.31 11.58
CA PHE A 24 1.44 -3.24 12.54
C PHE A 24 2.92 -2.82 12.51
N GLU A 25 3.17 -1.59 12.07
CA GLU A 25 4.53 -1.05 11.92
C GLU A 25 4.96 -0.20 13.13
N GLY A 26 4.03 0.10 14.06
CA GLY A 26 4.30 1.02 15.16
C GLY A 26 4.59 2.43 14.64
N PHE A 27 5.69 3.03 15.09
CA PHE A 27 6.08 4.39 14.68
C PHE A 27 7.14 4.36 13.59
N LEU A 28 6.90 5.09 12.49
CA LEU A 28 7.92 5.29 11.47
C LEU A 28 9.15 6.02 12.06
N PRO A 29 10.38 5.74 11.57
CA PRO A 29 11.56 6.54 11.83
C PRO A 29 11.32 8.01 11.50
N ARG A 30 12.00 8.91 12.23
CA ARG A 30 11.77 10.35 12.10
C ARG A 30 12.24 10.92 10.75
N SER A 31 13.27 10.33 10.16
CA SER A 31 13.92 10.77 8.92
C SER A 31 14.91 9.71 8.41
N GLY A 32 15.53 9.98 7.26
CA GLY A 32 16.62 9.18 6.70
C GLY A 32 16.17 7.97 5.89
N SER A 33 17.14 7.18 5.46
CA SER A 33 16.94 6.01 4.58
C SER A 33 16.02 4.95 5.17
N ASP A 34 16.05 4.77 6.49
CA ASP A 34 15.16 3.81 7.16
C ASP A 34 13.68 4.21 7.05
N ARG A 35 13.39 5.52 7.13
CA ARG A 35 12.02 6.03 6.92
C ARG A 35 11.56 5.75 5.48
N SER A 36 12.39 6.12 4.50
CA SER A 36 12.07 5.92 3.09
C SER A 36 11.84 4.44 2.76
N ARG A 37 12.73 3.57 3.24
CA ARG A 37 12.60 2.12 3.04
C ARG A 37 11.28 1.57 3.61
N GLN A 38 10.91 1.96 4.83
CA GLN A 38 9.64 1.51 5.41
C GLN A 38 8.43 2.04 4.65
N ILE A 39 8.47 3.27 4.15
CA ILE A 39 7.39 3.83 3.31
C ILE A 39 7.27 3.03 2.00
N ASP A 40 8.39 2.68 1.37
CA ASP A 40 8.40 1.87 0.14
C ASP A 40 7.83 0.46 0.37
N GLU A 41 8.16 -0.15 1.51
CA GLU A 41 7.57 -1.43 1.94
C GLU A 41 6.05 -1.30 2.14
N ILE A 42 5.59 -0.26 2.85
CA ILE A 42 4.16 0.04 3.06
C ILE A 42 3.42 0.28 1.74
N ALA A 43 4.04 0.94 0.77
CA ALA A 43 3.41 1.27 -0.50
C ALA A 43 2.95 0.01 -1.27
N THR A 44 3.69 -1.08 -1.13
CA THR A 44 3.44 -2.37 -1.80
C THR A 44 2.69 -3.40 -0.93
N GLU A 45 2.53 -3.12 0.37
CA GLU A 45 1.87 -4.04 1.29
C GLU A 45 0.37 -4.18 0.98
N MET A 46 -0.07 -5.39 0.61
CA MET A 46 -1.45 -5.68 0.21
C MET A 46 -2.44 -5.82 1.39
N ARG A 47 -1.93 -5.97 2.61
CA ARG A 47 -2.74 -6.01 3.85
C ARG A 47 -2.98 -4.59 4.36
N THR A 48 -4.00 -4.42 5.19
CA THR A 48 -4.19 -3.17 5.93
C THR A 48 -2.97 -2.89 6.81
N VAL A 49 -2.46 -1.67 6.77
CA VAL A 49 -1.29 -1.24 7.55
C VAL A 49 -1.75 -0.35 8.69
N VAL A 50 -1.23 -0.57 9.89
CA VAL A 50 -1.52 0.23 11.08
C VAL A 50 -0.24 0.89 11.59
N LEU A 51 -0.27 2.21 11.72
CA LEU A 51 0.80 3.03 12.27
C LEU A 51 0.31 3.75 13.53
N TYR A 52 1.22 4.01 14.45
CA TYR A 52 1.08 5.06 15.44
C TYR A 52 1.80 6.31 14.97
N GLU A 53 1.20 7.48 15.22
CA GLU A 53 1.83 8.74 14.89
C GLU A 53 1.56 9.83 15.94
N ALA A 54 2.61 10.60 16.21
CA ALA A 54 2.55 11.76 17.07
C ALA A 54 1.89 12.94 16.32
N PRO A 55 1.14 13.82 17.01
CA PRO A 55 0.35 14.86 16.34
C PRO A 55 1.21 15.78 15.46
N HIS A 56 2.36 16.21 15.98
CA HIS A 56 3.31 17.10 15.28
C HIS A 56 4.03 16.45 14.08
N ARG A 57 3.83 15.14 13.85
CA ARG A 57 4.41 14.39 12.73
C ARG A 57 3.37 13.96 11.71
N LEU A 58 2.09 14.08 12.05
CA LEU A 58 1.00 13.50 11.27
C LEU A 58 1.01 14.00 9.82
N GLU A 59 1.07 15.32 9.62
CA GLU A 59 1.04 15.95 8.30
C GLU A 59 2.16 15.39 7.39
N LYS A 60 3.42 15.44 7.84
CA LYS A 60 4.54 14.89 7.09
C LYS A 60 4.38 13.41 6.77
N THR A 61 3.89 12.61 7.71
CA THR A 61 3.64 11.18 7.48
C THR A 61 2.54 10.95 6.44
N LEU A 62 1.50 11.77 6.42
CA LEU A 62 0.45 11.69 5.40
C LEU A 62 0.96 12.11 4.02
N ASP A 63 1.79 13.16 3.94
CA ASP A 63 2.43 13.59 2.67
C ASP A 63 3.34 12.50 2.08
N ASP A 64 4.19 11.92 2.94
CA ASP A 64 5.09 10.84 2.57
C ASP A 64 4.31 9.61 2.06
N LEU A 65 3.23 9.25 2.76
CA LEU A 65 2.35 8.15 2.36
C LEU A 65 1.57 8.48 1.09
N GLU A 66 1.05 9.70 0.90
CA GLU A 66 0.35 10.12 -0.32
C GLU A 66 1.28 9.96 -1.53
N THR A 67 2.51 10.44 -1.39
CA THR A 67 3.54 10.37 -2.43
C THR A 67 3.82 8.93 -2.85
N ALA A 68 3.96 8.01 -1.89
CA ALA A 68 4.35 6.63 -2.17
C ALA A 68 3.17 5.70 -2.51
N CYS A 69 2.04 5.85 -1.82
CA CYS A 69 0.89 4.95 -1.91
C CYS A 69 -0.18 5.42 -2.91
N GLY A 70 -0.09 6.68 -3.35
CA GLY A 70 -1.03 7.36 -4.22
C GLY A 70 -2.18 8.03 -3.48
N ALA A 71 -2.57 9.22 -3.96
CA ALA A 71 -3.63 10.08 -3.44
C ALA A 71 -4.94 9.35 -3.07
N MET A 72 -5.34 8.36 -3.87
CA MET A 72 -6.63 7.67 -3.73
C MET A 72 -6.64 6.52 -2.72
N ARG A 73 -5.50 6.18 -2.09
CA ARG A 73 -5.47 5.12 -1.08
C ARG A 73 -6.34 5.52 0.10
N ARG A 74 -7.25 4.65 0.54
CA ARG A 74 -8.11 4.96 1.69
C ARG A 74 -7.30 4.93 2.98
N VAL A 75 -7.57 5.89 3.86
CA VAL A 75 -6.94 5.99 5.17
C VAL A 75 -7.98 6.38 6.22
N VAL A 76 -7.75 5.89 7.43
CA VAL A 76 -8.55 6.20 8.60
C VAL A 76 -7.63 6.72 9.70
N LEU A 77 -8.01 7.85 10.28
CA LEU A 77 -7.29 8.49 11.39
C LEU A 77 -8.15 8.36 12.63
N ALA A 78 -7.73 7.54 13.59
CA ALA A 78 -8.38 7.41 14.90
C ALA A 78 -7.57 8.14 15.96
N ARG A 79 -8.24 8.93 16.80
CA ARG A 79 -7.60 9.85 17.75
C ARG A 79 -8.19 9.71 19.14
N GLU A 80 -7.32 9.65 20.15
CA GLU A 80 -7.70 9.56 21.55
C GLU A 80 -7.71 10.96 22.20
N LEU A 81 -8.90 11.58 22.27
CA LEU A 81 -9.09 12.77 23.09
C LEU A 81 -9.74 12.39 24.43
N THR A 82 -8.89 12.01 25.38
CA THR A 82 -9.15 12.03 26.83
C THR A 82 -10.59 11.69 27.27
N LYS A 83 -10.84 10.38 27.39
CA LYS A 83 -11.82 9.71 28.28
C LYS A 83 -13.30 9.62 27.88
N LEU A 84 -13.81 10.23 26.80
CA LEU A 84 -15.21 9.95 26.42
C LEU A 84 -15.57 10.01 24.92
N HIS A 85 -14.73 10.58 24.05
CA HIS A 85 -15.02 10.70 22.63
C HIS A 85 -13.81 10.28 21.79
N GLU A 86 -13.88 9.08 21.24
CA GLU A 86 -13.00 8.69 20.13
C GLU A 86 -13.44 9.43 18.88
N GLU A 87 -12.52 10.16 18.27
CA GLU A 87 -12.78 10.80 16.98
C GLU A 87 -12.16 9.96 15.87
N MET A 88 -12.95 9.76 14.83
CA MET A 88 -12.56 9.00 13.66
C MET A 88 -12.81 9.80 12.40
N TRP A 89 -11.73 10.02 11.67
CA TRP A 89 -11.77 10.59 10.34
C TRP A 89 -11.51 9.49 9.30
N ARG A 90 -12.22 9.54 8.17
CA ARG A 90 -12.08 8.58 7.06
C ARG A 90 -12.05 9.32 5.74
N GLY A 91 -11.21 8.89 4.82
CA GLY A 91 -11.14 9.46 3.48
C GLY A 91 -10.01 8.84 2.67
N THR A 92 -9.56 9.59 1.67
CA THR A 92 -8.34 9.26 0.91
C THR A 92 -7.11 9.89 1.57
N LEU A 93 -5.91 9.43 1.22
CA LEU A 93 -4.67 10.09 1.66
C LEU A 93 -4.65 11.58 1.29
N HIS A 94 -5.13 11.91 0.09
CA HIS A 94 -5.25 13.29 -0.36
C HIS A 94 -6.13 14.15 0.56
N ASP A 95 -7.30 13.63 0.95
CA ASP A 95 -8.20 14.34 1.86
C ASP A 95 -7.59 14.42 3.27
N ALA A 96 -6.80 13.42 3.66
CA ALA A 96 -6.15 13.37 4.97
C ALA A 96 -5.05 14.42 5.09
N VAL A 97 -4.25 14.61 4.03
CA VAL A 97 -3.25 15.69 3.95
C VAL A 97 -3.93 17.06 4.12
N LYS A 98 -5.00 17.32 3.35
CA LYS A 98 -5.78 18.56 3.50
C LYS A 98 -6.37 18.74 4.89
N TYR A 99 -6.87 17.66 5.48
CA TYR A 99 -7.39 17.66 6.85
C TYR A 99 -6.30 18.02 7.87
N ALA A 100 -5.10 17.44 7.75
CA ALA A 100 -3.98 17.72 8.65
C ALA A 100 -3.44 19.15 8.54
N GLN A 101 -3.51 19.76 7.35
CA GLN A 101 -3.11 21.17 7.13
C GLN A 101 -4.09 22.17 7.73
N THR A 102 -5.38 21.81 7.83
CA THR A 102 -6.45 22.72 8.27
C THR A 102 -6.89 22.49 9.72
N THR A 103 -6.48 21.37 10.31
CA THR A 103 -6.88 20.95 11.66
C THR A 103 -5.65 20.82 12.54
N GLU A 104 -5.60 21.58 13.64
CA GLU A 104 -4.50 21.48 14.60
C GLU A 104 -4.41 20.04 15.16
N PRO A 105 -3.28 19.34 14.96
CA PRO A 105 -3.17 17.96 15.41
C PRO A 105 -3.03 17.93 16.94
N ARG A 106 -3.92 17.19 17.61
CA ARG A 106 -3.87 17.04 19.08
C ARG A 106 -4.08 15.58 19.48
N GLY A 107 -3.34 15.12 20.48
CA GLY A 107 -3.36 13.71 20.88
C GLY A 107 -2.61 12.83 19.89
N GLU A 108 -2.46 11.56 20.24
CA GLU A 108 -1.82 10.59 19.35
C GLU A 108 -2.83 9.99 18.38
N TYR A 109 -2.32 9.56 17.22
CA TYR A 109 -3.12 9.00 16.15
C TYR A 109 -2.78 7.52 15.95
N VAL A 110 -3.82 6.74 15.68
CA VAL A 110 -3.72 5.47 14.97
C VAL A 110 -4.08 5.74 13.52
N VAL A 111 -3.12 5.55 12.62
CA VAL A 111 -3.31 5.68 11.18
C VAL A 111 -3.51 4.30 10.60
N ILE A 112 -4.64 4.07 9.94
CA ILE A 112 -5.00 2.77 9.38
C ILE A 112 -5.13 2.97 7.88
N LEU A 113 -4.17 2.43 7.16
CA LEU A 113 -4.03 2.58 5.72
C LEU A 113 -4.55 1.33 5.01
N GLU A 114 -5.35 1.53 3.97
CA GLU A 114 -5.77 0.44 3.10
C GLU A 114 -4.57 -0.22 2.44
N GLY A 115 -4.62 -1.56 2.30
CA GLY A 115 -3.60 -2.30 1.58
C GLY A 115 -3.51 -1.94 0.10
N ALA A 116 -2.37 -2.25 -0.49
CA ALA A 116 -2.11 -2.06 -1.91
C ALA A 116 -3.07 -2.90 -2.73
N LYS A 117 -3.53 -2.32 -3.85
CA LYS A 117 -4.23 -3.11 -4.85
C LYS A 117 -3.23 -4.08 -5.47
N PRO A 118 -3.65 -5.31 -5.79
CA PRO A 118 -2.79 -6.19 -6.57
C PRO A 118 -2.42 -5.46 -7.87
N PRO A 119 -1.17 -5.63 -8.35
CA PRO A 119 -0.76 -5.07 -9.62
C PRO A 119 -1.75 -5.50 -10.71
N ALA A 120 -2.03 -4.59 -11.64
CA ALA A 120 -2.83 -4.94 -12.79
C ALA A 120 -2.18 -6.13 -13.52
N PRO A 121 -2.99 -7.02 -14.13
CA PRO A 121 -2.45 -8.02 -15.04
C PRO A 121 -1.58 -7.33 -16.11
N PRO A 122 -0.49 -7.97 -16.57
CA PRO A 122 0.33 -7.37 -17.61
C PRO A 122 -0.50 -7.17 -18.88
N THR A 123 -0.21 -6.09 -19.58
CA THR A 123 -0.72 -5.83 -20.91
C THR A 123 -0.08 -6.77 -21.93
N ASP A 124 -0.74 -6.97 -23.07
CA ASP A 124 -0.17 -7.77 -24.16
C ASP A 124 1.16 -7.20 -24.67
N GLU A 125 1.38 -5.89 -24.56
CA GLU A 125 2.64 -5.24 -24.92
C GLU A 125 3.78 -5.64 -23.97
N GLU A 126 3.54 -5.59 -22.65
CA GLU A 126 4.51 -6.05 -21.65
C GLU A 126 4.81 -7.55 -21.79
N ILE A 127 3.79 -8.35 -22.11
CA ILE A 127 3.97 -9.79 -22.38
C ILE A 127 4.84 -9.98 -23.64
N ASN A 128 4.60 -9.22 -24.70
CA ASN A 128 5.36 -9.29 -25.95
C ASN A 128 6.82 -8.89 -25.75
N ASP A 129 7.10 -7.85 -24.96
CA ASP A 129 8.47 -7.44 -24.65
C ASP A 129 9.22 -8.51 -23.85
N ALA A 130 8.58 -9.07 -22.81
CA ALA A 130 9.16 -10.18 -22.06
C ALA A 130 9.40 -11.42 -22.94
N LEU A 131 8.50 -11.71 -23.90
CA LEU A 131 8.68 -12.78 -24.88
C LEU A 131 9.87 -12.51 -25.80
N ARG A 132 10.02 -11.29 -26.32
CA ARG A 132 11.16 -10.90 -27.17
C ARG A 132 12.49 -11.08 -26.43
N ASP A 133 12.55 -10.74 -25.15
CA ASP A 133 13.76 -10.92 -24.35
C ASP A 133 14.11 -12.40 -24.15
N GLU A 134 13.12 -13.25 -23.84
CA GLU A 134 13.35 -14.70 -23.74
C GLU A 134 13.79 -15.33 -25.06
N LEU A 135 13.22 -14.88 -26.20
CA LEU A 135 13.60 -15.33 -27.53
C LEU A 135 15.02 -14.88 -27.90
N LYS A 136 15.40 -13.64 -27.58
CA LYS A 136 16.79 -13.14 -27.76
C LYS A 136 17.78 -13.94 -26.92
N ASN A 137 17.37 -14.42 -25.75
CA ASN A 137 18.17 -15.30 -24.89
C ASN A 137 18.18 -16.77 -25.36
N GLY A 138 17.63 -17.07 -26.55
CA GLY A 138 17.68 -18.39 -27.18
C GLY A 138 16.59 -19.37 -26.75
N SER A 139 15.60 -18.93 -25.97
CA SER A 139 14.46 -19.78 -25.62
C SER A 139 13.62 -20.10 -26.86
N SER A 140 13.06 -21.31 -26.95
CA SER A 140 12.03 -21.59 -27.94
C SER A 140 10.75 -20.79 -27.65
N LYS A 141 9.88 -20.56 -28.65
CA LYS A 141 8.57 -19.90 -28.44
C LYS A 141 7.74 -20.57 -27.34
N LYS A 142 7.84 -21.89 -27.21
CA LYS A 142 7.13 -22.68 -26.18
C LYS A 142 7.71 -22.45 -24.79
N ASP A 143 9.02 -22.35 -24.68
CA ASP A 143 9.72 -22.16 -23.40
C ASP A 143 9.63 -20.71 -22.93
N ALA A 144 9.79 -19.75 -23.86
CA ALA A 144 9.54 -18.33 -23.61
C ALA A 144 8.13 -18.11 -23.06
N ALA A 145 7.11 -18.69 -23.71
CA ALA A 145 5.74 -18.58 -23.24
C ALA A 145 5.53 -19.22 -21.85
N ALA A 146 6.20 -20.33 -21.54
CA ALA A 146 6.12 -20.94 -20.22
C ALA A 146 6.74 -20.05 -19.13
N LYS A 147 7.93 -19.49 -19.39
CA LYS A 147 8.64 -18.61 -18.46
C LYS A 147 7.90 -17.31 -18.22
N VAL A 148 7.42 -16.67 -19.28
CA VAL A 148 6.67 -15.40 -19.20
C VAL A 148 5.33 -15.61 -18.50
N ALA A 149 4.61 -16.70 -18.80
CA ALA A 149 3.38 -17.04 -18.09
C ALA A 149 3.61 -17.26 -16.59
N ALA A 150 4.70 -17.94 -16.21
CA ALA A 150 5.07 -18.13 -14.81
C ALA A 150 5.48 -16.81 -14.14
N LYS A 151 6.27 -15.98 -14.82
CA LYS A 151 6.72 -14.66 -14.34
C LYS A 151 5.56 -13.76 -13.94
N TYR A 152 4.52 -13.70 -14.78
CA TYR A 152 3.36 -12.85 -14.54
C TYR A 152 2.17 -13.55 -13.88
N GLY A 153 2.26 -14.86 -13.62
CA GLY A 153 1.17 -15.65 -13.04
C GLY A 153 -0.08 -15.74 -13.93
N ILE A 154 0.07 -15.69 -15.25
CA ILE A 154 -1.03 -15.69 -16.23
C ILE A 154 -1.13 -17.00 -17.00
N GLN A 155 -2.24 -17.21 -17.72
CA GLN A 155 -2.47 -18.45 -18.47
C GLN A 155 -1.48 -18.60 -19.64
N LYS A 156 -0.75 -19.72 -19.65
CA LYS A 156 0.25 -20.05 -20.69
C LYS A 156 -0.31 -20.02 -22.11
N ARG A 157 -1.58 -20.37 -22.29
CA ARG A 157 -2.22 -20.40 -23.62
C ARG A 157 -2.21 -19.02 -24.28
N HIS A 158 -2.64 -17.98 -23.56
CA HIS A 158 -2.66 -16.58 -24.05
C HIS A 158 -1.25 -16.13 -24.46
N VAL A 159 -0.28 -16.35 -23.57
CA VAL A 159 1.14 -15.98 -23.81
C VAL A 159 1.70 -16.72 -25.04
N TYR A 160 1.33 -17.98 -25.24
CA TYR A 160 1.79 -18.75 -26.39
C TYR A 160 1.17 -18.27 -27.70
N GLU A 161 -0.11 -17.88 -27.69
CA GLU A 161 -0.78 -17.28 -28.86
C GLU A 161 -0.08 -15.98 -29.29
N LEU A 162 0.30 -15.12 -28.33
CA LEU A 162 1.12 -13.93 -28.59
C LEU A 162 2.51 -14.28 -29.15
N ALA A 163 3.18 -15.29 -28.57
CA ALA A 163 4.51 -15.72 -29.05
C ALA A 163 4.49 -16.23 -30.50
N LEU A 164 3.38 -16.82 -30.96
CA LEU A 164 3.22 -17.23 -32.35
C LEU A 164 3.10 -16.04 -33.31
N MET A 165 2.48 -14.94 -32.87
CA MET A 165 2.32 -13.71 -33.66
C MET A 165 3.59 -12.85 -33.74
N LEU A 166 4.55 -13.05 -32.83
CA LEU A 166 5.86 -12.41 -32.90
C LEU A 166 6.67 -12.93 -34.11
N LYS A 167 7.03 -12.00 -35.00
CA LYS A 167 7.91 -12.23 -36.16
C LYS A 167 9.38 -12.26 -35.75
#